data_AF-A0A2M9QBB5-F1
#
_entry.id   AF-A0A2M9QBB5-F1
#
_cell.length_a   1.000
_cell.length_b   1.000
_cell.length_c   1.000
_cell.angle_alpha   90.00
_cell.angle_beta   90.00
_cell.angle_gamma   90.00
#
_symmetry.space_group_name_H-M   'P 1'
#
loop_
_entity.id
_entity.type
_entity.pdbx_description
1 polymer ?
#
loop_
_entity_poly.entity_id
_entity_poly.type
_entity_poly.pdbx_seq_one_letter_code
_entity_poly.pdbx_strand_id
1 'polypeptide(L)'
;MDPYEEGKREYLSPLDKKEAEPLTPVEAFVEVPVETIELDVVVNEPLFPIASLLEHLTELRKQIIKGLFVFILFFIIVFSTINIWFPYVTRGHSLIILGPLEVVKFYMTISTTLAFGLSMPFLVHFLWSFVKPGLKEEESRFLGLYAPVMLVLFLLGVAFGYFIVNPLSYAFLVSVGATNFDVMVSANEYMHFLVMTTIPLGLLFELPIVAL
;
A
#
# COMPACT_ATOMS: atom_id res chain seq x y z
N MET A 1 60.17 84.23 51.08
CA MET A 1 60.23 82.76 51.24
C MET A 1 58.80 82.36 51.57
N ASP A 2 58.05 82.00 50.53
CA ASP A 2 56.61 81.76 50.59
C ASP A 2 56.37 80.24 50.52
N PRO A 3 55.70 79.62 51.52
CA PRO A 3 55.74 78.17 51.78
C PRO A 3 54.66 77.33 51.08
N TYR A 4 54.14 77.74 49.92
CA TYR A 4 53.07 77.02 49.22
C TYR A 4 53.50 76.54 47.83
N GLU A 5 54.43 75.58 47.78
CA GLU A 5 54.50 74.65 46.64
C GLU A 5 53.35 73.65 46.78
N GLU A 6 52.24 73.93 46.10
CA GLU A 6 51.16 72.97 45.93
C GLU A 6 50.77 72.90 44.44
N GLY A 7 50.81 71.68 43.89
CA GLY A 7 50.78 71.40 42.46
C GLY A 7 49.58 72.00 41.73
N LYS A 8 49.84 73.03 40.91
CA LYS A 8 48.88 73.56 39.94
C LYS A 8 48.73 72.59 38.77
N ARG A 9 47.68 71.76 38.82
CA ARG A 9 47.14 71.14 37.60
C ARG A 9 46.20 72.14 36.95
N GLU A 10 46.53 72.54 35.73
CA GLU A 10 45.74 73.43 34.88
C GLU A 10 44.51 72.67 34.39
N TYR A 11 43.33 73.08 34.86
CA TYR A 11 42.06 72.49 34.46
C TYR A 11 41.71 72.97 33.05
N LEU A 12 41.95 72.13 32.04
CA LEU A 12 41.42 72.33 30.70
C LEU A 12 39.91 72.07 30.74
N SER A 13 39.13 73.15 30.73
CA SER A 13 37.68 73.10 30.54
C SER A 13 37.37 72.46 29.18
N PRO A 14 36.44 71.49 29.09
CA PRO A 14 36.05 70.87 27.82
C PRO A 14 35.46 71.84 26.78
N LEU A 15 35.20 73.08 27.17
CA LEU A 15 34.53 74.09 26.34
C LEU A 15 35.48 74.96 25.53
N ASP A 16 36.80 74.82 25.69
CA ASP A 16 37.80 75.65 25.00
C ASP A 16 38.33 75.03 23.70
N LYS A 17 37.56 74.12 23.09
CA LYS A 17 37.84 73.59 21.75
C LYS A 17 36.83 74.15 20.74
N LYS A 18 37.22 75.30 20.20
CA LYS A 18 37.17 75.69 18.77
C LYS A 18 35.93 75.23 18.00
N GLU A 19 35.00 76.16 17.83
CA GLU A 19 34.01 76.18 16.75
C GLU A 19 34.65 75.83 15.40
N ALA A 20 34.15 74.77 14.77
CA ALA A 20 34.35 74.45 13.37
C ALA A 20 32.99 74.08 12.77
N GLU A 21 32.52 74.98 11.90
CA GLU A 21 31.34 74.91 11.04
C GLU A 21 31.44 73.78 9.97
N PRO A 22 30.35 73.49 9.24
CA PRO A 22 29.85 72.13 8.97
C PRO A 22 30.45 71.47 7.72
N LEU A 23 30.67 70.15 7.78
CA LEU A 23 31.01 69.33 6.62
C LEU A 23 29.87 68.37 6.25
N THR A 24 29.70 68.29 4.93
CA THR A 24 28.68 67.72 4.04
C THR A 24 28.52 66.19 4.09
N PRO A 25 27.48 65.62 3.42
CA PRO A 25 26.80 64.36 3.80
C PRO A 25 27.53 63.05 3.45
N VAL A 26 28.72 62.80 4.02
CA VAL A 26 29.52 61.60 3.66
C VAL A 26 29.74 60.61 4.81
N GLU A 27 29.42 60.96 6.06
CA GLU A 27 29.70 60.07 7.21
C GLU A 27 28.47 59.36 7.81
N ALA A 28 27.42 59.18 7.00
CA ALA A 28 26.32 58.26 7.31
C ALA A 28 26.50 56.91 6.60
N PHE A 29 27.68 56.33 6.70
CA PHE A 29 27.90 54.91 6.46
C PHE A 29 28.48 54.31 7.73
N VAL A 30 27.62 54.22 8.75
CA VAL A 30 27.77 53.12 9.70
C VAL A 30 27.66 51.89 8.82
N GLU A 31 28.80 51.23 8.58
CA GLU A 31 28.87 49.87 8.12
C GLU A 31 28.10 49.04 9.15
N VAL A 32 26.77 48.97 8.97
CA VAL A 32 26.00 47.86 9.49
C VAL A 32 26.69 46.66 8.86
N PRO A 33 27.29 45.75 9.66
CA PRO A 33 27.79 44.52 9.11
C PRO A 33 26.59 43.95 8.36
N VAL A 34 26.70 43.84 7.04
CA VAL A 34 25.90 42.87 6.31
C VAL A 34 26.44 41.56 6.84
N GLU A 35 25.95 41.16 8.01
CA GLU A 35 25.67 39.76 8.26
C GLU A 35 24.91 39.40 7.00
N THR A 36 25.62 38.76 6.08
CA THR A 36 25.00 38.03 5.01
C THR A 36 23.97 37.25 5.78
N ILE A 37 22.71 37.67 5.65
CA ILE A 37 21.63 36.72 5.71
C ILE A 37 22.05 35.81 4.56
N GLU A 38 22.86 34.81 4.90
CA GLU A 38 22.65 33.49 4.41
C GLU A 38 21.15 33.34 4.63
N LEU A 39 20.39 33.77 3.62
CA LEU A 39 19.53 32.81 3.02
C LEU A 39 20.49 31.65 2.69
N ASP A 40 20.78 30.80 3.68
CA ASP A 40 19.97 29.61 3.86
C ASP A 40 18.60 29.92 3.25
N VAL A 41 18.59 29.93 1.91
CA VAL A 41 17.73 29.06 1.17
C VAL A 41 17.89 27.78 1.96
N VAL A 42 17.07 27.67 3.02
CA VAL A 42 16.31 26.49 3.33
C VAL A 42 15.85 26.12 1.95
N VAL A 43 16.72 25.37 1.27
CA VAL A 43 16.38 24.48 0.20
C VAL A 43 15.19 23.87 0.87
N ASN A 44 14.00 24.24 0.37
CA ASN A 44 12.79 23.57 0.75
C ASN A 44 13.18 22.13 0.48
N GLU A 45 13.65 21.41 1.51
CA GLU A 45 13.31 20.04 1.69
C GLU A 45 11.82 20.13 1.48
N PRO A 46 11.34 19.63 0.33
CA PRO A 46 9.93 19.71 0.09
C PRO A 46 9.33 19.09 1.35
N LEU A 47 8.43 19.83 2.02
CA LEU A 47 7.77 19.42 3.27
C LEU A 47 7.22 17.98 3.17
N PHE A 48 7.07 17.51 1.93
CA PHE A 48 6.87 16.13 1.51
C PHE A 48 8.06 15.63 0.68
N PRO A 49 8.66 14.47 0.98
CA PRO A 49 9.69 13.84 0.15
C PRO A 49 9.08 13.24 -1.15
N ILE A 50 8.73 14.10 -2.11
CA ILE A 50 8.05 13.72 -3.37
C ILE A 50 8.91 12.76 -4.19
N ALA A 51 10.24 12.91 -4.18
CA ALA A 51 11.16 12.02 -4.88
C ALA A 51 11.03 10.56 -4.41
N SER A 52 10.95 10.34 -3.09
CA SER A 52 10.76 9.01 -2.50
C SER A 52 9.39 8.42 -2.82
N LEU A 53 8.33 9.23 -2.81
CA LEU A 53 6.99 8.77 -3.20
C LEU A 53 6.92 8.38 -4.68
N LEU A 54 7.54 9.16 -5.57
CA LEU A 54 7.60 8.83 -7.00
C LEU A 54 8.38 7.53 -7.24
N GLU A 55 9.45 7.29 -6.50
CA GLU A 55 10.19 6.03 -6.55
C GLU A 55 9.34 4.85 -6.06
N HIS A 56 8.65 5.01 -4.92
CA HIS A 56 7.74 3.99 -4.39
C HIS A 56 6.58 3.68 -5.36
N LEU A 57 5.95 4.70 -5.95
CA LEU A 57 4.91 4.53 -6.96
C LEU A 57 5.44 3.87 -8.24
N THR A 58 6.69 4.12 -8.60
CA THR A 58 7.33 3.45 -9.75
C THR A 58 7.52 1.96 -9.49
N GLU A 59 7.88 1.58 -8.27
CA GLU A 59 7.92 0.17 -7.85
C GLU A 59 6.52 -0.44 -7.80
N LEU A 60 5.49 0.25 -7.29
CA LEU A 60 4.10 -0.22 -7.33
C LEU A 60 3.68 -0.58 -8.76
N ARG A 61 3.86 0.35 -9.71
CA ARG A 61 3.51 0.15 -11.12
C ARG A 61 4.18 -1.10 -11.68
N LYS A 62 5.47 -1.28 -11.41
CA LYS A 62 6.27 -2.41 -11.89
C LYS A 62 5.77 -3.74 -11.32
N GLN A 63 5.43 -3.79 -10.04
CA GLN A 63 4.91 -5.00 -9.40
C GLN A 63 3.49 -5.32 -9.90
N ILE A 64 2.63 -4.32 -10.10
CA ILE A 64 1.30 -4.49 -10.70
C ILE A 64 1.41 -5.05 -12.12
N ILE A 65 2.30 -4.53 -12.96
CA ILE A 65 2.49 -5.02 -14.34
C ILE A 65 2.97 -6.48 -14.35
N LYS A 66 3.94 -6.83 -13.49
CA LYS A 66 4.41 -8.22 -13.35
C LYS A 66 3.30 -9.15 -12.85
N GLY A 67 2.55 -8.73 -11.83
CA GLY A 67 1.42 -9.48 -11.29
C GLY A 67 0.33 -9.70 -12.33
N LEU A 68 -0.02 -8.66 -13.09
CA LEU A 68 -0.99 -8.73 -14.17
C LEU A 68 -0.53 -9.69 -15.28
N PHE A 69 0.74 -9.64 -15.67
CA PHE A 69 1.29 -10.56 -16.67
C PHE A 69 1.19 -12.02 -16.21
N VAL A 70 1.56 -12.31 -14.96
CA VAL A 70 1.45 -13.66 -14.38
C VAL A 70 -0.01 -14.10 -14.29
N PHE A 71 -0.90 -13.22 -13.83
CA PHE A 71 -2.34 -13.51 -13.77
C PHE A 71 -2.91 -13.84 -15.15
N ILE A 72 -2.60 -13.04 -16.18
CA ILE A 72 -3.06 -13.29 -17.55
C ILE A 72 -2.50 -14.61 -18.10
N LEU A 73 -1.24 -14.93 -17.81
CA LEU A 73 -0.64 -16.21 -18.21
C LEU A 73 -1.43 -17.39 -17.63
N PHE A 74 -1.68 -17.39 -16.32
CA PHE A 74 -2.48 -18.43 -15.66
C PHE A 74 -3.93 -18.44 -16.15
N PHE A 75 -4.52 -17.27 -16.40
CA PHE A 75 -5.87 -17.14 -16.93
C PHE A 75 -6.00 -17.81 -18.29
N ILE A 76 -5.09 -17.55 -19.23
CA ILE A 76 -5.10 -18.16 -20.56
C ILE A 76 -4.94 -19.69 -20.46
N ILE A 77 -4.04 -20.18 -19.60
CA ILE A 77 -3.81 -21.61 -19.39
C ILE A 77 -5.08 -22.30 -18.85
N VAL A 78 -5.70 -21.72 -17.81
CA VAL A 78 -6.92 -22.26 -17.21
C VAL A 78 -8.09 -22.19 -18.19
N PHE A 79 -8.28 -21.05 -18.86
CA PHE A 79 -9.34 -20.85 -19.83
C PHE A 79 -9.25 -21.86 -20.99
N SER A 80 -8.03 -22.13 -21.49
CA SER A 80 -7.80 -23.14 -22.52
C SER A 80 -8.04 -24.58 -22.03
N THR A 81 -7.91 -24.83 -20.73
CA THR A 81 -7.97 -26.18 -20.12
C THR A 81 -9.29 -26.41 -19.37
N ILE A 82 -10.28 -25.53 -19.54
CA ILE A 82 -11.50 -25.48 -18.73
C ILE A 82 -12.30 -26.78 -18.67
N ASN A 83 -12.31 -27.55 -19.75
CA ASN A 83 -13.01 -28.84 -19.83
C ASN A 83 -12.49 -29.85 -18.81
N ILE A 84 -11.22 -29.75 -18.40
CA ILE A 84 -10.62 -30.60 -17.37
C ILE A 84 -11.07 -30.17 -15.98
N TRP A 85 -11.21 -28.85 -15.74
CA TRP A 85 -11.56 -28.28 -14.45
C TRP A 85 -13.06 -28.37 -14.12
N PHE A 86 -13.91 -28.38 -15.15
CA PHE A 86 -15.36 -28.41 -15.03
C PHE A 86 -15.91 -29.50 -14.06
N PRO A 87 -15.54 -30.79 -14.19
CA PRO A 87 -16.07 -31.83 -13.30
C PRO A 87 -15.61 -31.67 -11.85
N TYR A 88 -14.41 -31.14 -11.62
CA TYR A 88 -13.90 -30.90 -10.27
C TYR A 88 -14.71 -29.80 -9.58
N VAL A 89 -15.01 -28.70 -10.27
CA VAL A 89 -15.73 -27.58 -9.63
C VAL A 89 -17.21 -27.88 -9.40
N THR A 90 -17.85 -28.58 -10.33
CA THR A 90 -19.29 -28.89 -10.29
C THR A 90 -19.64 -30.13 -9.46
N ARG A 91 -18.65 -30.95 -9.07
CA ARG A 91 -18.82 -32.18 -8.27
C ARG A 91 -19.88 -33.15 -8.82
N GLY A 92 -20.18 -33.07 -10.12
CA GLY A 92 -21.19 -33.92 -10.76
C GLY A 92 -22.64 -33.52 -10.49
N HIS A 93 -22.92 -32.33 -9.96
CA HIS A 93 -24.28 -31.82 -9.86
C HIS A 93 -24.87 -31.56 -11.26
N SER A 94 -26.16 -31.85 -11.45
CA SER A 94 -26.88 -31.55 -12.70
C SER A 94 -27.28 -30.08 -12.73
N LEU A 95 -26.37 -29.21 -13.19
CA LEU A 95 -26.64 -27.78 -13.31
C LEU A 95 -27.28 -27.47 -14.66
N ILE A 96 -28.30 -26.62 -14.64
CA ILE A 96 -28.95 -26.14 -15.86
C ILE A 96 -28.31 -24.84 -16.35
N ILE A 97 -28.36 -24.62 -17.66
CA ILE A 97 -27.97 -23.36 -18.27
C ILE A 97 -29.25 -22.70 -18.79
N LEU A 98 -29.56 -21.52 -18.28
CA LEU A 98 -30.76 -20.76 -18.57
C LEU A 98 -30.65 -19.96 -19.87
N GLY A 99 -29.43 -19.67 -20.34
CA GLY A 99 -29.23 -18.98 -21.61
C GLY A 99 -27.77 -18.96 -22.11
N PRO A 100 -27.56 -18.56 -23.39
CA PRO A 100 -26.24 -18.59 -24.02
C PRO A 100 -25.23 -17.66 -23.36
N LEU A 101 -25.69 -16.50 -22.84
CA LEU A 101 -24.81 -15.58 -22.10
C LEU A 101 -24.36 -16.14 -20.75
N GLU A 102 -25.13 -17.05 -20.16
CA GLU A 102 -24.77 -17.69 -18.89
C GLU A 102 -23.55 -18.59 -19.04
N VAL A 103 -23.45 -19.29 -20.18
CA VAL A 103 -22.27 -20.09 -20.53
C VAL A 103 -21.03 -19.21 -20.46
N VAL A 104 -21.03 -18.06 -21.16
CA VAL A 104 -19.86 -17.18 -21.17
C VAL A 104 -19.51 -16.68 -19.76
N LYS A 105 -20.51 -16.27 -18.97
CA LYS A 105 -20.28 -15.82 -17.58
C LYS A 105 -19.71 -16.92 -16.70
N PHE A 106 -20.27 -18.12 -16.78
CA PHE A 106 -19.78 -19.28 -16.02
C PHE A 106 -18.32 -19.56 -16.33
N TYR A 107 -17.96 -19.65 -17.61
CA TYR A 107 -16.60 -19.95 -18.06
C TYR A 107 -15.61 -18.83 -17.70
N MET A 108 -16.03 -17.58 -17.74
CA MET A 108 -15.21 -16.44 -17.30
C MET A 108 -14.98 -16.50 -15.79
N THR A 109 -16.04 -16.65 -14.98
CA THR A 109 -15.95 -16.67 -13.51
C THR A 109 -15.09 -17.82 -13.00
N ILE A 110 -15.27 -19.04 -13.52
CA ILE A 110 -14.44 -20.19 -13.12
C ILE A 110 -12.97 -19.98 -13.51
N SER A 111 -12.71 -19.48 -14.72
CA SER A 111 -11.34 -19.25 -15.19
C SER A 111 -10.64 -18.18 -14.38
N THR A 112 -11.32 -17.07 -14.10
CA THR A 112 -10.81 -15.99 -13.27
C THR A 112 -10.53 -16.47 -11.85
N THR A 113 -11.46 -17.21 -11.24
CA THR A 113 -11.32 -17.69 -9.85
C THR A 113 -10.13 -18.65 -9.72
N LEU A 114 -10.02 -19.64 -10.62
CA LEU A 114 -8.93 -20.61 -10.60
C LEU A 114 -7.59 -19.96 -10.94
N ALA A 115 -7.55 -19.08 -11.94
CA ALA A 115 -6.33 -18.35 -12.28
C ALA A 115 -5.86 -17.46 -11.13
N PHE A 116 -6.77 -16.82 -10.43
CA PHE A 116 -6.46 -16.03 -9.24
C PHE A 116 -5.86 -16.92 -8.15
N GLY A 117 -6.50 -18.05 -7.82
CA GLY A 117 -5.99 -19.02 -6.85
C GLY A 117 -4.61 -19.57 -7.19
N LEU A 118 -4.34 -19.89 -8.47
CA LEU A 118 -3.04 -20.39 -8.92
C LEU A 118 -1.95 -19.31 -8.99
N SER A 119 -2.32 -18.06 -9.30
CA SER A 119 -1.39 -16.93 -9.34
C SER A 119 -1.10 -16.32 -7.97
N MET A 120 -1.89 -16.63 -6.94
CA MET A 120 -1.71 -16.17 -5.55
C MET A 120 -0.26 -16.20 -5.04
N PRO A 121 0.50 -17.31 -5.12
CA PRO A 121 1.89 -17.34 -4.65
C PRO A 121 2.77 -16.26 -5.27
N PHE A 122 2.56 -15.98 -6.55
CA PHE A 122 3.31 -14.94 -7.25
C PHE A 122 2.79 -13.55 -6.89
N LEU A 123 1.48 -13.36 -6.77
CA LEU A 123 0.88 -12.09 -6.37
C LEU A 123 1.33 -11.65 -4.98
N VAL A 124 1.32 -12.57 -4.00
CA VAL A 124 1.82 -12.32 -2.64
C VAL A 124 3.31 -11.96 -2.68
N HIS A 125 4.10 -12.66 -3.50
CA HIS A 125 5.52 -12.34 -3.65
C HIS A 125 5.78 -10.94 -4.25
N PHE A 126 5.01 -10.53 -5.25
CA PHE A 126 5.13 -9.18 -5.84
C PHE A 126 4.66 -8.10 -4.87
N LEU A 127 3.58 -8.35 -4.13
CA LEU A 127 3.09 -7.46 -3.08
C LEU A 127 4.14 -7.30 -1.98
N TRP A 128 4.77 -8.40 -1.57
CA TRP A 128 5.88 -8.40 -0.63
C TRP A 128 7.06 -7.56 -1.12
N SER A 129 7.48 -7.74 -2.38
CA SER A 129 8.58 -6.98 -2.97
C SER A 129 8.30 -5.47 -3.00
N PHE A 130 7.04 -5.06 -3.08
CA PHE A 130 6.63 -3.66 -3.03
C PHE A 130 6.65 -3.10 -1.59
N VAL A 131 6.20 -3.90 -0.62
CA VAL A 131 6.11 -3.49 0.79
C VAL A 131 7.49 -3.44 1.44
N LYS A 132 8.38 -4.40 1.16
CA LYS A 132 9.72 -4.53 1.73
C LYS A 132 10.52 -3.21 1.85
N PRO A 133 10.67 -2.37 0.82
CA PRO A 133 11.46 -1.12 0.92
C PRO A 133 10.86 -0.06 1.87
N GLY A 134 9.58 -0.18 2.24
CA GLY A 134 8.93 0.76 3.17
C GLY A 134 8.98 0.36 4.65
N LEU A 135 9.55 -0.79 4.98
CA LEU A 135 9.60 -1.32 6.35
C LEU A 135 11.00 -1.23 6.95
N LYS A 136 11.08 -1.20 8.28
CA LYS A 136 12.36 -1.36 8.99
C LYS A 136 12.93 -2.76 8.72
N GLU A 137 14.25 -2.91 8.73
CA GLU A 137 14.90 -4.19 8.42
C GLU A 137 14.40 -5.34 9.32
N GLU A 138 14.19 -5.07 10.61
CA GLU A 138 13.65 -6.04 11.57
C GLU A 138 12.22 -6.48 11.21
N GLU A 139 11.34 -5.52 10.90
CA GLU A 139 9.95 -5.78 10.49
C GLU A 139 9.88 -6.53 9.15
N SER A 140 10.78 -6.19 8.21
CA SER A 140 10.86 -6.85 6.92
C SER A 140 11.23 -8.33 7.04
N ARG A 141 12.03 -8.70 8.05
CA ARG A 141 12.39 -10.11 8.29
C ARG A 141 11.21 -10.90 8.85
N PHE A 142 10.44 -10.30 9.76
CA PHE A 142 9.26 -10.93 10.33
C PHE A 142 8.20 -11.21 9.26
N LEU A 143 7.78 -10.19 8.50
CA LEU A 143 6.76 -10.40 7.47
C LEU A 143 7.25 -11.34 6.36
N GLY A 144 8.55 -11.34 6.03
CA GLY A 144 9.12 -12.27 5.06
C GLY A 144 9.07 -13.73 5.51
N LEU A 145 9.18 -13.99 6.81
CA LEU A 145 9.04 -15.34 7.39
C LEU A 145 7.58 -15.81 7.45
N TYR A 146 6.64 -14.88 7.70
CA TYR A 146 5.21 -15.20 7.77
C TYR A 146 4.50 -15.26 6.42
N ALA A 147 5.04 -14.65 5.37
CA ALA A 147 4.47 -14.69 4.02
C ALA A 147 4.13 -16.11 3.50
N PRO A 148 5.02 -17.13 3.60
CA PRO A 148 4.65 -18.50 3.22
C PRO A 148 3.57 -19.10 4.14
N VAL A 149 3.54 -18.71 5.41
CA VAL A 149 2.52 -19.18 6.38
C VAL A 149 1.15 -18.62 6.00
N MET A 150 1.05 -17.31 5.71
CA MET A 150 -0.16 -16.67 5.19
C MET A 150 -0.69 -17.39 3.95
N LEU A 151 0.20 -17.66 2.99
CA LEU A 151 -0.18 -18.38 1.78
C LEU A 151 -0.76 -19.78 2.07
N VAL A 152 -0.13 -20.54 2.97
CA VAL A 152 -0.63 -21.86 3.36
C VAL A 152 -1.99 -21.72 4.07
N LEU A 153 -2.15 -20.71 4.92
CA LEU A 153 -3.38 -20.45 5.66
C LEU A 153 -4.52 -20.04 4.72
N PHE A 154 -4.26 -19.19 3.73
CA PHE A 154 -5.20 -18.84 2.68
C PHE A 154 -5.64 -20.07 1.88
N LEU A 155 -4.69 -20.90 1.43
CA LEU A 155 -5.01 -22.13 0.71
C LEU A 155 -5.84 -23.08 1.55
N LEU A 156 -5.55 -23.18 2.86
CA LEU A 156 -6.32 -23.98 3.80
C LEU A 156 -7.74 -23.40 3.98
N GLY A 157 -7.89 -22.08 4.07
CA GLY A 157 -9.19 -21.41 4.14
C GLY A 157 -10.02 -21.60 2.87
N VAL A 158 -9.41 -21.49 1.69
CA VAL A 158 -10.05 -21.80 0.40
C VAL A 158 -10.45 -23.27 0.32
N ALA A 159 -9.57 -24.19 0.74
CA ALA A 159 -9.88 -25.61 0.79
C ALA A 159 -11.03 -25.88 1.76
N PHE A 160 -11.04 -25.27 2.94
CA PHE A 160 -12.11 -25.39 3.93
C PHE A 160 -13.45 -24.84 3.40
N GLY A 161 -13.42 -23.66 2.78
CA GLY A 161 -14.58 -23.05 2.12
C GLY A 161 -15.18 -23.95 1.06
N TYR A 162 -14.34 -24.49 0.17
CA TYR A 162 -14.78 -25.37 -0.91
C TYR A 162 -15.22 -26.75 -0.41
N PHE A 163 -14.41 -27.46 0.40
CA PHE A 163 -14.66 -28.85 0.79
C PHE A 163 -15.70 -29.02 1.88
N ILE A 164 -15.83 -28.07 2.81
CA ILE A 164 -16.67 -28.24 4.00
C ILE A 164 -17.87 -27.28 3.95
N VAL A 165 -17.62 -25.99 3.81
CA VAL A 165 -18.67 -24.97 3.95
C VAL A 165 -19.63 -24.95 2.77
N ASN A 166 -19.11 -24.97 1.55
CA ASN A 166 -19.92 -24.95 0.32
C ASN A 166 -20.92 -26.11 0.25
N PRO A 167 -20.54 -27.41 0.40
CA PRO A 167 -21.51 -28.49 0.32
C PRO A 167 -22.52 -28.49 1.46
N LEU A 168 -22.09 -28.13 2.68
CA LEU A 168 -22.99 -28.03 3.83
C LEU A 168 -24.06 -26.95 3.59
N SER A 169 -23.62 -25.77 3.15
CA SER A 169 -24.49 -24.63 2.89
C SER A 169 -25.39 -24.89 1.67
N TYR A 170 -24.85 -25.47 0.60
CA TYR A 170 -25.62 -25.82 -0.60
C TYR A 170 -26.70 -26.87 -0.28
N ALA A 171 -26.35 -27.95 0.39
CA ALA A 171 -27.30 -29.01 0.76
C ALA A 171 -28.40 -28.46 1.68
N PHE A 172 -28.04 -27.60 2.64
CA PHE A 172 -29.02 -26.93 3.49
C PHE A 172 -29.99 -26.07 2.67
N LEU A 173 -29.49 -25.18 1.81
CA LEU A 173 -30.33 -24.29 1.00
C LEU A 173 -31.25 -25.07 0.05
N VAL A 174 -30.73 -26.11 -0.61
CA VAL A 174 -31.53 -26.98 -1.48
C VAL A 174 -32.60 -27.72 -0.67
N SER A 175 -32.28 -28.25 0.52
CA SER A 175 -33.25 -28.96 1.36
C SER A 175 -34.40 -28.06 1.83
N VAL A 176 -34.11 -26.80 2.16
CA VAL A 176 -35.11 -25.80 2.56
C VAL A 176 -36.01 -25.44 1.37
N GLY A 177 -35.42 -25.21 0.20
CA GLY A 177 -36.18 -24.91 -1.03
C GLY A 177 -37.05 -26.08 -1.49
N ALA A 178 -36.53 -27.31 -1.41
CA ALA A 178 -37.21 -28.53 -1.84
C ALA A 178 -38.48 -28.85 -1.02
N THR A 179 -38.65 -28.21 0.15
CA THR A 179 -39.86 -28.37 0.96
C THR A 179 -41.09 -27.77 0.26
N ASN A 180 -40.92 -26.74 -0.57
CA ASN A 180 -42.03 -26.00 -1.20
C ASN A 180 -41.91 -25.86 -2.73
N PHE A 181 -40.75 -26.15 -3.33
CA PHE A 181 -40.48 -25.93 -4.75
C PHE A 181 -39.66 -27.07 -5.37
N ASP A 182 -39.78 -27.26 -6.69
CA ASP A 182 -38.83 -28.08 -7.45
C ASP A 182 -37.57 -27.25 -7.73
N VAL A 183 -36.47 -27.56 -7.02
CA VAL A 183 -35.27 -26.73 -6.98
C VAL A 183 -34.34 -27.09 -8.14
N MET A 184 -34.33 -26.25 -9.16
CA MET A 184 -33.35 -26.32 -10.25
C MET A 184 -32.32 -25.21 -10.06
N VAL A 185 -31.04 -25.58 -9.96
CA VAL A 185 -29.94 -24.61 -9.77
C VAL A 185 -29.21 -24.40 -11.09
N SER A 186 -29.03 -23.12 -11.45
CA SER A 186 -28.29 -22.75 -12.65
C SER A 186 -26.78 -22.82 -12.43
N ALA A 187 -26.03 -23.07 -13.50
CA ALA A 187 -24.57 -23.19 -13.43
C ALA A 187 -23.92 -21.91 -12.90
N ASN A 188 -24.37 -20.75 -13.37
CA ASN A 188 -23.83 -19.46 -12.94
C ASN A 188 -24.14 -19.17 -11.47
N GLU A 189 -25.35 -19.49 -11.00
CA GLU A 189 -25.73 -19.24 -9.61
C GLU A 189 -24.90 -20.09 -8.64
N TYR A 190 -24.70 -21.37 -8.98
CA TYR A 190 -23.81 -22.24 -8.22
C TYR A 190 -22.36 -21.71 -8.18
N MET A 191 -21.82 -21.23 -9.31
CA MET A 191 -20.47 -20.65 -9.32
C MET A 191 -20.38 -19.39 -8.49
N HIS A 192 -21.37 -18.51 -8.59
CA HIS A 192 -21.42 -17.29 -7.79
C HIS A 192 -21.46 -17.62 -6.29
N PHE A 193 -22.31 -18.57 -5.90
CA PHE A 193 -22.40 -19.08 -4.54
C PHE A 193 -21.07 -19.68 -4.06
N LEU A 194 -20.42 -20.52 -4.87
CA LEU A 194 -19.13 -21.13 -4.55
C LEU A 194 -18.06 -20.06 -4.30
N VAL A 195 -17.95 -19.05 -5.17
CA VAL A 195 -16.98 -17.95 -5.02
C VAL A 195 -17.29 -17.14 -3.77
N MET A 196 -18.56 -16.78 -3.56
CA MET A 196 -19.00 -15.94 -2.45
C MET A 196 -18.88 -16.63 -1.09
N THR A 197 -18.94 -17.95 -1.04
CA THR A 197 -18.68 -18.72 0.20
C THR A 197 -17.19 -18.99 0.42
N THR A 198 -16.44 -19.27 -0.65
CA THR A 198 -15.05 -19.73 -0.55
C THR A 198 -14.05 -18.59 -0.37
N ILE A 199 -14.17 -17.49 -1.14
CA ILE A 199 -13.19 -16.39 -1.10
C ILE A 199 -13.14 -15.69 0.27
N PRO A 200 -14.29 -15.32 0.88
CA PRO A 200 -14.27 -14.72 2.22
C PRO A 200 -13.70 -15.67 3.29
N LEU A 201 -13.90 -16.98 3.14
CA LEU A 201 -13.30 -17.96 4.06
C LEU A 201 -11.78 -18.06 3.91
N GLY A 202 -11.25 -17.98 2.68
CA GLY A 202 -9.80 -17.82 2.46
C GLY A 202 -9.24 -16.60 3.20
N LEU A 203 -9.91 -15.46 3.09
CA LEU A 203 -9.50 -14.21 3.78
C LEU A 203 -9.68 -14.30 5.31
N LEU A 204 -10.74 -14.95 5.78
CA LEU A 204 -10.99 -15.14 7.21
C LEU A 204 -9.87 -15.94 7.88
N PHE A 205 -9.29 -16.89 7.14
CA PHE A 205 -8.17 -17.69 7.63
C PHE A 205 -6.87 -16.89 7.75
N GLU A 206 -6.78 -15.68 7.21
CA GLU A 206 -5.62 -14.80 7.42
C GLU A 206 -5.68 -14.03 8.75
N LEU A 207 -6.87 -13.90 9.35
CA LEU A 207 -7.07 -13.16 10.60
C LEU A 207 -6.17 -13.61 11.77
N PRO A 208 -5.87 -14.91 11.99
CA PRO A 208 -4.98 -15.34 13.06
C PRO A 208 -3.57 -14.79 12.96
N ILE A 209 -3.04 -14.58 11.74
CA ILE A 209 -1.72 -14.00 11.55
C ILE A 209 -1.78 -12.48 11.71
N VAL A 210 -2.85 -11.85 11.21
CA VAL A 210 -3.06 -10.40 11.34
C VAL A 210 -3.26 -9.97 12.79
N ALA A 211 -3.83 -10.84 13.63
CA ALA A 211 -4.08 -10.58 15.04
C ALA A 211 -2.86 -10.79 15.96
N LEU A 212 -1.77 -11.37 15.44
CA LEU A 212 -0.53 -11.66 16.19
C LEU A 212 0.47 -10.51 16.08
#